data_AF-A0AAV9TZE4-F1
#
_entry.id   AF-A0AAV9TZE4-F1
#
_cell.length_a   1.000
_cell.length_b   1.000
_cell.length_c   1.000
_cell.angle_alpha   90.00
_cell.angle_beta   90.00
_cell.angle_gamma   90.00
#
_symmetry.space_group_name_H-M   'P 1'
#
loop_
_entity.id
_entity.type
_entity.pdbx_description
1 polymer ?
#
loop_
_entity_poly.entity_id
_entity_poly.type
_entity_poly.pdbx_seq_one_letter_code
_entity_poly.pdbx_strand_id
1 'polypeptide(L)'
;MNYIKGYRYQLHCESKALLTPSCVVYVGTPAEKCKEWNVARDSEGKEGEGDGEGKAGVVKEKSREAYAPDVLDNLVFRYEEPNGMTRWDSPLFIVPWMDEDIPGEEIWNAMVNNEAVKPHLATVLKPAAEANYLQVLDKTTQDVVSAVLEYQKTNGAGGSVQIPEASTAIELPANHVGLAQLQRIRRQFISFNRQHTAERTRLKSMFVEYLNKELE
;
A
#
# COMPACT_ATOMS: atom_id res chain seq x y z
N MET A 1 11.44 -24.91 -13.14
CA MET A 1 12.56 -23.96 -12.96
C MET A 1 12.12 -22.64 -13.55
N ASN A 2 12.24 -21.52 -12.81
CA ASN A 2 11.74 -20.20 -13.25
C ASN A 2 12.86 -19.42 -13.95
N TYR A 3 13.37 -19.99 -15.04
CA TYR A 3 14.69 -19.62 -15.58
C TYR A 3 14.67 -18.45 -16.58
N ILE A 4 13.49 -17.97 -17.02
CA ILE A 4 13.36 -16.81 -17.92
C ILE A 4 12.50 -15.71 -17.29
N LYS A 5 12.80 -14.45 -17.64
CA LYS A 5 12.08 -13.27 -17.15
C LYS A 5 10.58 -13.32 -17.45
N GLY A 6 10.19 -13.78 -18.64
CA GLY A 6 8.79 -13.85 -19.06
C GLY A 6 7.93 -14.72 -18.13
N TYR A 7 8.48 -15.83 -17.65
CA TYR A 7 7.79 -16.74 -16.74
C TYR A 7 7.65 -16.13 -15.34
N ARG A 8 8.70 -15.46 -14.83
CA ARG A 8 8.62 -14.74 -13.54
C ARG A 8 7.59 -13.62 -13.59
N TYR A 9 7.52 -12.90 -14.71
CA TYR A 9 6.51 -11.86 -14.91
C TYR A 9 5.08 -12.42 -14.89
N GLN A 10 4.85 -13.56 -15.55
CA GLN A 10 3.54 -14.23 -15.54
C GLN A 10 3.12 -14.59 -14.12
N LEU A 11 4.01 -15.22 -13.33
CA LEU A 11 3.71 -15.56 -11.93
C LEU A 11 3.41 -14.32 -11.09
N HIS A 12 4.12 -13.22 -11.30
CA HIS A 12 3.84 -11.94 -10.63
C HIS A 12 2.48 -11.35 -11.04
N CYS A 13 2.08 -11.49 -12.30
CA CYS A 13 0.75 -11.08 -12.75
C CYS A 13 -0.35 -11.93 -12.12
N GLU A 14 -0.15 -13.25 -12.04
CA GLU A 14 -1.09 -14.18 -11.41
C GLU A 14 -1.23 -13.92 -9.90
N SER A 15 -0.11 -13.72 -9.18
CA SER A 15 -0.15 -13.39 -7.74
C SER A 15 -0.91 -12.09 -7.48
N LYS A 16 -0.67 -11.06 -8.31
CA LYS A 16 -1.41 -9.80 -8.25
C LYS A 16 -2.90 -9.97 -8.55
N ALA A 17 -3.26 -10.78 -9.54
CA ALA A 17 -4.67 -11.03 -9.89
C ALA A 17 -5.41 -11.73 -8.74
N LEU A 18 -4.73 -12.63 -8.04
CA LEU A 18 -5.26 -13.34 -6.86
C LEU A 18 -5.08 -12.57 -5.55
N LEU A 19 -4.58 -11.33 -5.60
CA LEU A 19 -4.29 -10.50 -4.42
C LEU A 19 -3.46 -11.24 -3.34
N THR A 20 -2.59 -12.15 -3.77
CA THR A 20 -1.78 -12.97 -2.89
C THR A 20 -0.37 -12.36 -2.81
N PRO A 21 0.21 -12.22 -1.60
CA PRO A 21 1.61 -11.80 -1.46
C PRO A 21 2.53 -12.73 -2.26
N SER A 22 3.57 -12.16 -2.86
CA SER A 22 4.61 -12.92 -3.56
C SER A 22 5.95 -12.23 -3.39
N CYS A 23 7.02 -13.02 -3.25
CA CYS A 23 8.40 -12.53 -3.26
C CYS A 23 9.26 -13.36 -4.23
N VAL A 24 10.37 -12.78 -4.66
CA VAL A 24 11.38 -13.47 -5.48
C VAL A 24 12.50 -13.93 -4.56
N VAL A 25 12.73 -15.24 -4.52
CA VAL A 25 13.90 -15.85 -3.87
C VAL A 25 14.86 -16.29 -4.96
N TYR A 26 16.07 -15.72 -4.96
CA TYR A 26 17.12 -16.08 -5.90
C TYR A 26 18.12 -17.03 -5.25
N VAL A 27 18.22 -18.26 -5.76
CA VAL A 27 19.26 -19.21 -5.34
C VAL A 27 20.45 -19.08 -6.29
N GLY A 28 21.53 -18.48 -5.81
CA GLY A 28 22.74 -18.21 -6.59
C GLY A 28 23.64 -19.44 -6.64
N THR A 29 23.60 -20.20 -7.73
CA THR A 29 24.40 -21.43 -7.92
C THR A 29 25.19 -21.39 -9.23
N PRO A 30 26.52 -21.62 -9.20
CA PRO A 30 27.34 -21.75 -10.41
C PRO A 30 26.90 -22.93 -11.28
N ALA A 31 27.04 -22.79 -12.60
CA ALA A 31 26.70 -23.84 -13.55
C ALA A 31 27.42 -25.17 -13.29
N GLU A 32 28.68 -25.11 -12.85
CA GLU A 32 29.48 -26.31 -12.51
C GLU A 32 28.85 -27.11 -11.38
N LYS A 33 28.39 -26.42 -10.32
CA LYS A 33 27.70 -27.06 -9.19
C LYS A 33 26.35 -27.66 -9.61
N CYS A 34 25.61 -26.97 -10.48
CA CYS A 34 24.38 -27.52 -11.06
C CYS A 34 24.64 -28.82 -11.84
N LYS A 35 25.76 -28.91 -12.58
CA LYS A 35 26.16 -30.12 -13.33
C LYS A 35 26.56 -31.25 -12.39
N GLU A 36 27.34 -30.95 -11.36
CA GLU A 36 27.73 -31.92 -10.32
C GLU A 36 26.50 -32.54 -9.65
N TRP A 37 25.55 -31.72 -9.20
CA TRP A 37 24.31 -32.19 -8.60
C TRP A 37 23.41 -32.96 -9.57
N ASN A 38 23.43 -32.60 -10.86
CA ASN A 38 22.66 -33.33 -11.86
C ASN A 38 23.22 -34.75 -12.10
N VAL A 39 24.54 -34.91 -12.08
CA VAL A 39 25.19 -36.24 -12.20
C VAL A 39 24.92 -37.08 -10.95
N ALA A 40 24.99 -36.49 -9.75
CA ALA A 40 24.70 -37.20 -8.50
C ALA A 40 23.28 -37.79 -8.45
N ARG A 41 22.31 -37.15 -9.11
CA ARG A 41 20.93 -37.67 -9.22
C ARG A 41 20.82 -38.94 -10.06
N ASP A 42 21.67 -39.10 -11.09
CA ASP A 42 21.67 -40.31 -11.94
C ASP A 42 22.22 -41.54 -11.19
N SER A 43 23.11 -41.33 -10.23
CA SER A 43 23.61 -42.39 -9.34
C SER A 43 22.58 -42.83 -8.30
N GLU A 44 21.81 -41.90 -7.73
CA GLU A 44 20.81 -42.20 -6.69
C GLU A 44 19.54 -42.88 -7.26
N GLY A 45 19.19 -42.62 -8.53
CA GLY A 45 18.02 -43.19 -9.18
C GLY A 45 18.12 -44.69 -9.52
N LYS A 46 19.31 -45.30 -9.44
CA LYS A 46 19.54 -46.71 -9.80
C LYS A 46 19.51 -47.69 -8.63
N GLU A 47 19.46 -47.22 -7.38
CA GLU A 47 19.46 -48.06 -6.17
C GLU A 47 18.06 -48.29 -5.57
N GLY A 48 16.99 -47.81 -6.23
CA GLY A 48 15.62 -47.80 -5.70
C GLY A 48 14.70 -48.98 -6.06
N GLU A 49 15.15 -49.96 -6.85
CA GLU A 49 14.40 -51.20 -7.10
C GLU A 49 14.78 -52.27 -6.07
N GLY A 50 14.25 -52.13 -4.85
CA GLY A 50 14.37 -53.13 -3.79
C GLY A 50 13.15 -53.11 -2.90
N ASP A 51 12.36 -54.19 -2.97
CA ASP A 51 11.15 -54.42 -2.16
C ASP A 51 11.44 -54.27 -0.66
N GLY A 52 10.68 -53.42 0.02
CA GLY A 52 10.83 -53.23 1.47
C GLY A 52 9.71 -52.38 2.08
N GLU A 53 8.71 -53.05 2.64
CA GLU A 53 7.61 -52.48 3.42
C GLU A 53 8.11 -51.75 4.69
N GLY A 54 7.49 -50.60 5.00
CA GLY A 54 7.33 -50.11 6.38
C GLY A 54 8.15 -48.88 6.82
N LYS A 55 7.55 -47.69 6.73
CA LYS A 55 7.22 -46.79 7.87
C LYS A 55 6.79 -45.40 7.38
N ALA A 56 5.64 -44.96 7.89
CA ALA A 56 5.03 -43.65 7.62
C ALA A 56 5.81 -42.51 8.30
N GLY A 57 6.00 -41.39 7.59
CA GLY A 57 6.31 -40.11 8.23
C GLY A 57 7.38 -39.21 7.60
N VAL A 58 7.97 -39.56 6.46
CA VAL A 58 8.81 -38.65 5.67
C VAL A 58 8.37 -38.77 4.22
N VAL A 59 7.99 -37.65 3.60
CA VAL A 59 7.72 -37.60 2.16
C VAL A 59 9.05 -37.92 1.47
N LYS A 60 9.27 -39.18 1.07
CA LYS A 60 10.37 -39.55 0.17
C LYS A 60 10.12 -38.80 -1.13
N GLU A 61 10.85 -37.71 -1.32
CA GLU A 61 10.80 -36.92 -2.54
C GLU A 61 11.14 -37.87 -3.71
N LYS A 62 10.18 -38.04 -4.62
CA LYS A 62 10.34 -38.88 -5.81
C LYS A 62 11.63 -38.42 -6.51
N SER A 63 12.68 -39.25 -6.46
CA SER A 63 14.01 -38.96 -6.99
C SER A 63 13.84 -38.43 -8.42
N ARG A 64 14.02 -37.12 -8.59
CA ARG A 64 13.87 -36.47 -9.89
C ARG A 64 15.00 -36.95 -10.77
N GLU A 65 14.67 -37.60 -11.89
CA GLU A 65 15.62 -38.05 -12.90
C GLU A 65 16.58 -36.91 -13.29
N ALA A 66 17.83 -37.26 -13.56
CA ALA A 66 18.82 -36.31 -14.04
C ALA A 66 18.38 -35.74 -15.40
N TYR A 67 18.62 -34.45 -15.62
CA TYR A 67 18.47 -33.87 -16.94
C TYR A 67 19.53 -34.46 -17.87
N ALA A 68 19.17 -34.70 -19.14
CA ALA A 68 20.17 -34.98 -20.15
C ALA A 68 21.18 -33.81 -20.23
N PRO A 69 22.48 -34.08 -20.49
CA PRO A 69 23.52 -33.04 -20.44
C PRO A 69 23.24 -31.85 -21.35
N ASP A 70 22.76 -32.10 -22.57
CA ASP A 70 22.38 -31.09 -23.55
C ASP A 70 21.19 -30.25 -23.09
N VAL A 71 20.21 -30.85 -22.42
CA VAL A 71 19.07 -30.14 -21.84
C VAL A 71 19.52 -29.22 -20.71
N LEU A 72 20.39 -29.70 -19.82
CA LEU A 72 20.91 -28.89 -18.71
C LEU A 72 21.73 -27.70 -19.23
N ASP A 73 22.61 -27.93 -20.21
CA ASP A 73 23.40 -26.85 -20.84
C ASP A 73 22.48 -25.80 -21.50
N ASN A 74 21.42 -26.25 -22.18
CA ASN A 74 20.42 -25.36 -22.75
C ASN A 74 19.67 -24.53 -21.70
N LEU A 75 19.35 -25.12 -20.54
CA LEU A 75 18.68 -24.41 -19.44
C LEU A 75 19.59 -23.36 -18.82
N VAL A 76 20.86 -23.70 -18.58
CA VAL A 76 21.88 -22.77 -18.07
C VAL A 76 22.11 -21.64 -19.08
N PHE A 77 22.19 -21.94 -20.37
CA PHE A 77 22.41 -20.92 -21.40
C PHE A 77 21.26 -19.92 -21.53
N ARG A 78 20.01 -20.37 -21.35
CA ARG A 78 18.81 -19.52 -21.40
C ARG A 78 18.46 -18.87 -20.06
N TYR A 79 19.24 -19.14 -19.01
CA TYR A 79 18.97 -18.63 -17.69
C TYR A 79 19.19 -17.12 -17.64
N GLU A 80 18.20 -16.40 -17.10
CA GLU A 80 18.26 -14.97 -16.87
C GLU A 80 18.12 -14.69 -15.37
N GLU A 81 19.11 -14.02 -14.77
CA GLU A 81 19.03 -13.64 -13.36
C GLU A 81 17.87 -12.66 -13.08
N PRO A 82 17.27 -12.70 -11.88
CA PRO A 82 16.32 -11.68 -11.42
C PRO A 82 16.94 -10.28 -11.45
N ASN A 83 16.23 -9.29 -12.01
CA ASN A 83 16.77 -7.94 -12.17
C ASN A 83 16.38 -7.02 -11.00
N GLY A 84 17.36 -6.66 -10.17
CA GLY A 84 17.20 -5.75 -9.02
C GLY A 84 16.71 -4.32 -9.34
N MET A 85 16.90 -3.84 -10.58
CA MET A 85 16.36 -2.54 -11.01
C MET A 85 14.85 -2.57 -11.29
N THR A 86 14.28 -3.76 -11.45
CA THR A 86 12.87 -3.94 -11.76
C THR A 86 12.13 -4.36 -10.49
N ARG A 87 11.26 -3.49 -9.94
CA ARG A 87 10.59 -3.74 -8.66
C ARG A 87 9.90 -5.11 -8.55
N TRP A 88 9.29 -5.61 -9.61
CA TRP A 88 8.60 -6.90 -9.61
C TRP A 88 9.52 -8.11 -9.79
N ASP A 89 10.73 -7.90 -10.31
CA ASP A 89 11.72 -8.94 -10.58
C ASP A 89 12.92 -8.86 -9.62
N SER A 90 12.91 -7.89 -8.70
CA SER A 90 13.98 -7.69 -7.74
C SER A 90 13.95 -8.80 -6.69
N PRO A 91 15.05 -9.54 -6.49
CA PRO A 91 15.11 -10.60 -5.50
C PRO A 91 15.01 -10.01 -4.10
N LEU A 92 14.03 -10.47 -3.32
CA LEU A 92 13.90 -10.08 -1.91
C LEU A 92 14.90 -10.82 -1.04
N PHE A 93 15.17 -12.08 -1.40
CA PHE A 93 16.16 -12.93 -0.74
C PHE A 93 17.12 -13.48 -1.80
N ILE A 94 18.42 -13.41 -1.53
CA ILE A 94 19.46 -14.04 -2.34
C ILE A 94 20.12 -15.07 -1.44
N VAL A 95 20.06 -16.34 -1.83
CA VAL A 95 20.61 -17.47 -1.09
C VAL A 95 21.73 -18.08 -1.94
N PRO A 96 23.00 -17.75 -1.65
CA PRO A 96 24.15 -18.44 -2.23
C PRO A 96 24.09 -19.95 -1.97
N TRP A 97 24.56 -20.75 -2.94
CA TRP A 97 24.59 -22.21 -2.80
C TRP A 97 25.49 -22.74 -1.67
N MET A 98 26.46 -21.93 -1.21
CA MET A 98 27.38 -22.28 -0.13
C MET A 98 26.78 -22.05 1.25
N ASP A 99 25.70 -21.27 1.34
CA ASP A 99 25.10 -20.93 2.62
C ASP A 99 24.35 -22.16 3.14
N GLU A 100 24.73 -22.61 4.34
CA GLU A 100 24.10 -23.77 5.00
C GLU A 100 22.70 -23.42 5.53
N ASP A 101 22.48 -22.14 5.88
CA ASP A 101 21.24 -21.66 6.45
C ASP A 101 20.39 -20.93 5.41
N ILE A 102 19.13 -21.34 5.29
CA ILE A 102 18.11 -20.63 4.51
C ILE A 102 17.37 -19.69 5.45
N PRO A 103 17.13 -18.41 5.07
CA PRO A 103 16.38 -17.45 5.89
C PRO A 103 14.86 -17.75 5.90
N GLY A 104 14.49 -18.93 6.38
CA GLY A 104 13.12 -19.45 6.34
C GLY A 104 12.14 -18.63 7.18
N GLU A 105 12.54 -18.20 8.38
CA GLU A 105 11.71 -17.33 9.22
C GLU A 105 11.47 -15.97 8.58
N GLU A 106 12.49 -15.38 7.95
CA GLU A 106 12.35 -14.08 7.26
C GLU A 106 11.46 -14.20 6.03
N ILE A 107 11.61 -15.27 5.25
CA ILE A 107 10.74 -15.58 4.10
C ILE A 107 9.29 -15.74 4.58
N TRP A 108 9.07 -16.50 5.65
CA TRP A 108 7.75 -16.69 6.24
C TRP A 108 7.14 -15.37 6.69
N ASN A 109 7.90 -14.56 7.42
CA ASN A 109 7.46 -13.27 7.90
C ASN A 109 7.11 -12.32 6.74
N ALA A 110 7.92 -12.30 5.68
CA ALA A 110 7.68 -11.47 4.50
C ALA A 110 6.42 -11.86 3.71
N MET A 111 6.04 -13.14 3.75
CA MET A 111 4.89 -13.68 3.01
C MET A 111 3.59 -13.70 3.82
N VAL A 112 3.67 -13.97 5.12
CA VAL A 112 2.51 -14.25 5.98
C VAL A 112 2.25 -13.11 6.97
N ASN A 113 3.31 -12.60 7.60
CA ASN A 113 3.20 -11.61 8.68
C ASN A 113 3.40 -10.16 8.19
N ASN A 114 3.55 -9.95 6.89
CA ASN A 114 3.78 -8.65 6.31
C ASN A 114 2.51 -7.79 6.42
N GLU A 115 2.64 -6.62 7.04
CA GLU A 115 1.54 -5.66 7.07
C GLU A 115 1.13 -5.31 5.64
N ALA A 116 -0.14 -5.50 5.30
CA ALA A 116 -0.65 -5.20 3.97
C ALA A 116 -0.23 -3.79 3.57
N VAL A 117 0.58 -3.68 2.50
CA VAL A 117 1.06 -2.40 1.99
C VAL A 117 -0.17 -1.52 1.75
N LYS A 118 -0.26 -0.40 2.47
CA LYS A 118 -1.38 0.54 2.33
C LYS A 118 -1.60 0.82 0.85
N PRO A 119 -2.78 0.49 0.29
CA PRO A 119 -3.03 0.64 -1.13
C PRO A 119 -2.78 2.10 -1.53
N HIS A 120 -2.12 2.29 -2.67
CA HIS A 120 -1.79 3.62 -3.15
C HIS A 120 -3.07 4.44 -3.29
N LEU A 121 -3.08 5.70 -2.84
CA LEU A 121 -4.25 6.59 -2.91
C LEU A 121 -4.80 6.80 -4.33
N ALA A 122 -4.04 6.40 -5.35
CA ALA A 122 -4.45 6.44 -6.75
C ALA A 122 -5.32 5.24 -7.17
N THR A 123 -5.23 4.11 -6.45
CA THR A 123 -6.01 2.89 -6.71
C THR A 123 -7.16 2.72 -5.73
N VAL A 124 -7.18 3.50 -4.64
CA VAL A 124 -8.35 3.60 -3.76
C VAL A 124 -9.38 4.45 -4.48
N LEU A 125 -10.42 3.81 -5.01
CA LEU A 125 -11.63 4.50 -5.45
C LEU A 125 -12.17 5.26 -4.23
N LYS A 126 -11.90 6.57 -4.16
CA LYS A 126 -12.54 7.42 -3.17
C LYS A 126 -14.05 7.24 -3.39
N PRO A 127 -14.85 7.00 -2.33
CA PRO A 127 -16.29 7.11 -2.43
C PRO A 127 -16.60 8.40 -3.16
N ALA A 128 -17.46 8.33 -4.19
CA ALA A 128 -17.82 9.50 -4.96
C ALA A 128 -18.26 10.57 -3.96
N ALA A 129 -17.45 11.63 -3.80
CA ALA A 129 -17.83 12.76 -2.98
C ALA A 129 -19.19 13.19 -3.52
N GLU A 130 -20.20 13.24 -2.65
CA GLU A 130 -21.56 13.55 -3.09
C GLU A 130 -21.52 14.80 -3.98
N ALA A 131 -22.23 14.75 -5.10
CA ALA A 131 -22.02 15.58 -6.30
C ALA A 131 -22.02 17.11 -6.11
N ASN A 132 -22.16 17.64 -4.91
CA ASN A 132 -22.18 19.08 -4.61
C ASN A 132 -21.43 19.48 -3.31
N TYR A 133 -20.61 18.61 -2.70
CA TYR A 133 -20.01 18.90 -1.38
C TYR A 133 -19.20 20.21 -1.34
N LEU A 134 -18.29 20.43 -2.30
CA LEU A 134 -17.46 21.64 -2.33
C LEU A 134 -18.29 22.91 -2.52
N GLN A 135 -19.32 22.86 -3.37
CA GLN A 135 -20.23 23.98 -3.58
C GLN A 135 -21.02 24.31 -2.31
N VAL A 136 -21.48 23.28 -1.59
CA VAL A 136 -22.19 23.45 -0.31
C VAL A 136 -21.25 24.01 0.75
N LEU A 137 -20.02 23.51 0.86
CA LEU A 137 -19.00 24.01 1.77
C LEU A 137 -18.68 25.49 1.53
N ASP A 138 -18.44 25.86 0.27
CA ASP A 138 -18.13 27.24 -0.10
C ASP A 138 -19.28 28.19 0.19
N LYS A 139 -20.52 27.79 -0.15
CA LYS A 139 -21.72 28.57 0.13
C LYS A 139 -21.95 28.74 1.63
N THR A 140 -21.91 27.65 2.37
CA THR A 140 -22.16 27.62 3.81
C THR A 140 -21.15 28.49 4.58
N THR A 141 -19.86 28.37 4.25
CA THR A 141 -18.82 29.20 4.89
C THR A 141 -18.94 30.68 4.52
N GLN A 142 -19.36 30.99 3.29
CA GLN A 142 -19.59 32.37 2.86
C GLN A 142 -20.81 33.00 3.57
N ASP A 143 -21.88 32.24 3.76
CA ASP A 143 -23.08 32.72 4.47
C ASP A 143 -22.73 33.11 5.91
N VAL A 144 -21.91 32.31 6.59
CA VAL A 144 -21.42 32.61 7.95
C VAL A 144 -20.55 33.87 7.97
N VAL A 145 -19.60 34.01 7.03
CA VAL A 145 -18.76 35.22 6.94
C VAL A 145 -19.61 36.47 6.69
N SER A 146 -20.62 36.38 5.83
CA SER A 146 -21.55 37.49 5.56
C SER A 146 -22.33 37.88 6.81
N ALA A 147 -22.83 36.92 7.58
CA ALA A 147 -23.55 37.17 8.82
C ALA A 147 -22.68 37.88 9.88
N VAL A 148 -21.40 37.49 10.00
CA VAL A 148 -20.45 38.17 10.90
C VAL A 148 -20.22 39.63 10.47
N LEU A 149 -20.03 39.88 9.17
CA LEU A 149 -19.81 41.23 8.65
C LEU A 149 -21.05 42.12 8.79
N GLU A 150 -22.26 41.56 8.63
CA GLU A 150 -23.51 42.28 8.83
C GLU A 150 -23.71 42.64 10.30
N TYR A 151 -23.44 41.71 11.21
CA TYR A 151 -23.47 41.98 12.65
C TYR A 151 -22.49 43.09 13.05
N GLN A 152 -21.25 43.05 12.54
CA GLN A 152 -20.24 44.08 12.84
C GLN A 152 -20.61 45.47 12.32
N LYS A 153 -21.37 45.56 11.22
CA LYS A 153 -21.87 46.84 10.69
C LYS A 153 -22.95 47.46 11.58
N THR A 154 -23.82 46.64 12.17
CA THR A 154 -24.96 47.12 12.98
C THR A 154 -24.58 47.32 14.44
N ASN A 155 -23.78 46.42 15.01
CA ASN A 155 -23.52 46.34 16.45
C ASN A 155 -22.08 46.76 16.84
N GLY A 156 -21.17 46.96 15.87
CA GLY A 156 -19.77 47.28 16.12
C GLY A 156 -18.90 46.06 16.41
N ALA A 157 -17.74 46.28 17.05
CA ALA A 157 -16.80 45.21 17.39
C ALA A 157 -17.22 44.48 18.68
N GLY A 158 -16.94 43.18 18.75
CA GLY A 158 -17.29 42.31 19.87
C GLY A 158 -18.74 41.83 19.89
N GLY A 159 -19.00 40.81 20.70
CA GLY A 159 -20.33 40.22 20.92
C GLY A 159 -20.55 38.88 20.22
N SER A 160 -21.75 38.35 20.36
CA SER A 160 -22.10 36.98 19.96
C SER A 160 -23.03 36.98 18.75
N VAL A 161 -22.61 36.34 17.66
CA VAL A 161 -23.40 36.22 16.42
C VAL A 161 -24.11 34.88 16.39
N GLN A 162 -25.44 34.92 16.41
CA GLN A 162 -26.28 33.73 16.28
C GLN A 162 -26.44 33.36 14.81
N ILE A 163 -25.99 32.16 14.43
CA ILE A 163 -26.13 31.64 13.07
C ILE A 163 -27.29 30.61 13.06
N PRO A 164 -28.30 30.77 12.18
CA PRO A 164 -29.35 29.78 12.03
C PRO A 164 -28.77 28.40 11.67
N GLU A 165 -29.25 27.35 12.34
CA GLU A 165 -28.82 25.95 12.17
C GLU A 165 -27.41 25.62 12.70
N ALA A 166 -26.72 26.55 13.36
CA ALA A 166 -25.52 26.25 14.13
C ALA A 166 -25.87 25.93 15.59
N SER A 167 -25.18 24.96 16.20
CA SER A 167 -25.35 24.60 17.61
C SER A 167 -24.76 25.63 18.58
N THR A 168 -23.82 26.44 18.10
CA THR A 168 -23.00 27.35 18.90
C THR A 168 -23.01 28.73 18.23
N ALA A 169 -22.95 29.79 19.03
CA ALA A 169 -22.81 31.14 18.54
C ALA A 169 -21.34 31.48 18.24
N ILE A 170 -21.10 32.45 17.34
CA ILE A 170 -19.75 32.95 17.06
C ILE A 170 -19.43 34.04 18.07
N GLU A 171 -18.38 33.85 18.86
CA GLU A 171 -17.90 34.86 19.81
C GLU A 171 -16.86 35.73 19.13
N LEU A 172 -17.19 37.01 18.93
CA LEU A 172 -16.28 37.96 18.30
C LEU A 172 -15.39 38.63 19.36
N PRO A 173 -14.08 38.76 19.10
CA PRO A 173 -13.17 39.47 19.99
C PRO A 173 -13.51 40.96 20.04
N ALA A 174 -13.01 41.65 21.07
CA ALA A 174 -13.19 43.10 21.24
C ALA A 174 -12.61 43.93 20.08
N ASN A 175 -11.71 43.33 19.29
CA ASN A 175 -11.12 43.95 18.12
C ASN A 175 -11.96 43.67 16.86
N HIS A 176 -12.00 44.63 15.93
CA HIS A 176 -12.71 44.46 14.67
C HIS A 176 -12.03 43.41 13.79
N VAL A 177 -12.70 42.28 13.55
CA VAL A 177 -12.23 41.23 12.63
C VAL A 177 -12.45 41.68 11.19
N GLY A 178 -11.38 41.94 10.45
CA GLY A 178 -11.48 42.38 9.05
C GLY A 178 -11.90 41.27 8.08
N LEU A 179 -12.52 41.65 6.95
CA LEU A 179 -12.89 40.72 5.86
C LEU A 179 -11.69 39.86 5.40
N ALA A 180 -10.49 40.45 5.34
CA ALA A 180 -9.28 39.73 4.93
C ALA A 180 -8.92 38.58 5.88
N GLN A 181 -9.11 38.76 7.19
CA GLN A 181 -8.87 37.75 8.21
C GLN A 181 -9.91 36.63 8.12
N LEU A 182 -11.20 36.98 8.04
CA LEU A 182 -12.29 36.00 7.87
C LEU A 182 -12.11 35.16 6.61
N GLN A 183 -11.74 35.78 5.49
CA GLN A 183 -11.48 35.07 4.23
C GLN A 183 -10.22 34.20 4.30
N ARG A 184 -9.22 34.54 5.14
CA ARG A 184 -8.05 33.71 5.38
C ARG A 184 -8.42 32.44 6.16
N ILE A 185 -9.15 32.59 7.27
CA ILE A 185 -9.66 31.48 8.10
C ILE A 185 -10.56 30.57 7.25
N ARG A 186 -11.45 31.15 6.45
CA ARG A 186 -12.29 30.41 5.50
C ARG A 186 -11.48 29.57 4.52
N ARG A 187 -10.43 30.13 3.89
CA ARG A 187 -9.55 29.38 2.98
C ARG A 187 -8.83 28.24 3.68
N GLN A 188 -8.39 28.43 4.92
CA GLN A 188 -7.76 27.37 5.72
C GLN A 188 -8.75 26.22 5.98
N PHE A 189 -9.97 26.54 6.41
CA PHE A 189 -11.02 25.56 6.65
C PHE A 189 -11.43 24.79 5.39
N ILE A 190 -11.59 25.46 4.24
CA ILE A 190 -11.90 24.81 2.96
C ILE A 190 -10.76 23.88 2.52
N SER A 191 -9.51 24.31 2.65
CA SER A 191 -8.34 23.49 2.33
C SER A 191 -8.31 22.19 3.16
N PHE A 192 -8.60 22.30 4.45
CA PHE A 192 -8.65 21.16 5.37
C PHE A 192 -9.77 20.17 5.02
N ASN A 193 -10.98 20.68 4.78
CA ASN A 193 -12.17 19.87 4.48
C ASN A 193 -12.25 19.41 3.01
N ARG A 194 -11.36 19.87 2.14
CA ARG A 194 -11.18 19.32 0.79
C ARG A 194 -10.51 17.95 0.81
N GLN A 195 -9.71 17.66 1.83
CA GLN A 195 -9.04 16.38 2.03
C GLN A 195 -9.90 15.39 2.84
N HIS A 196 -10.76 15.90 3.72
CA HIS A 196 -11.63 15.13 4.61
C HIS A 196 -13.08 15.59 4.43
N THR A 197 -13.90 14.77 3.78
CA THR A 197 -15.33 15.07 3.59
C THR A 197 -16.07 14.93 4.92
N ALA A 198 -16.59 16.02 5.44
CA ALA A 198 -17.44 16.03 6.63
C ALA A 198 -18.94 15.89 6.25
N GLU A 199 -19.77 15.51 7.22
CA GLU A 199 -21.22 15.44 7.03
C GLU A 199 -21.82 16.83 6.79
N ARG A 200 -22.70 16.96 5.79
CA ARG A 200 -23.30 18.26 5.39
C ARG A 200 -24.01 18.98 6.53
N THR A 201 -24.68 18.22 7.40
CA THR A 201 -25.43 18.73 8.55
C THR A 201 -24.54 19.43 9.57
N ARG A 202 -23.25 19.05 9.65
CA ARG A 202 -22.29 19.56 10.63
C ARG A 202 -21.35 20.62 10.08
N LEU A 203 -21.38 20.92 8.77
CA LEU A 203 -20.46 21.88 8.16
C LEU A 203 -20.57 23.28 8.78
N LYS A 204 -21.80 23.74 9.06
CA LYS A 204 -22.05 25.03 9.71
C LYS A 204 -21.46 25.07 11.11
N SER A 205 -21.81 24.11 11.96
CA SER A 205 -21.35 24.06 13.34
C SER A 205 -19.82 23.92 13.42
N MET A 206 -19.23 23.08 12.57
CA MET A 206 -17.77 22.91 12.50
C MET A 206 -17.04 24.18 12.10
N PHE A 207 -17.58 24.95 11.14
CA PHE A 207 -16.96 26.22 10.76
C PHE A 207 -17.09 27.28 11.85
N VAL A 208 -18.21 27.31 12.58
CA VAL A 208 -18.41 28.20 13.73
C VAL A 208 -17.43 27.87 14.87
N GLU A 209 -17.29 26.60 15.23
CA GLU A 209 -16.31 26.14 16.22
C GLU A 209 -14.87 26.48 15.80
N TYR A 210 -14.56 26.28 14.52
CA TYR A 210 -13.24 26.62 13.97
C TYR A 210 -12.98 28.13 14.02
N LEU A 211 -13.98 28.95 13.68
CA LEU A 211 -13.90 30.40 13.80
C LEU A 211 -13.66 30.83 15.24
N ASN A 212 -14.42 30.30 16.21
CA ASN A 212 -14.24 30.63 17.62
C ASN A 212 -12.83 30.30 18.10
N LYS A 213 -12.27 29.15 17.69
CA LYS A 213 -10.90 28.75 18.05
C LYS A 213 -9.82 29.65 17.44
N GLU A 214 -10.03 30.15 16.22
CA GLU A 214 -9.06 31.03 15.54
C GLU A 214 -9.22 32.51 15.93
N LEU A 215 -10.32 32.85 16.61
CA LEU A 215 -10.64 34.21 17.07
C LEU A 215 -10.45 34.41 18.58
N GLU A 216 -10.27 33.33 19.35
CA GLU A 216 -9.78 33.33 20.73
C GLU A 216 -8.33 33.89 20.81
#